data_AF-A0A7C1VGS9-F1
#
_entry.id   AF-A0A7C1VGS9-F1
#
_cell.length_a   1.000
_cell.length_b   1.000
_cell.length_c   1.000
_cell.angle_alpha   90.00
_cell.angle_beta   90.00
_cell.angle_gamma   90.00
#
_symmetry.space_group_name_H-M   'P 1'
#
loop_
_entity.id
_entity.type
_entity.pdbx_description
1 polymer ?
#
loop_
_entity_poly.entity_id
_entity_poly.type
_entity_poly.pdbx_seq_one_letter_code
_entity_poly.pdbx_strand_id
1 'polypeptide(L)'
;MKVGKLLITMTIVFLVIGHTGAIAQESSTELSVGENLVRELWNDFKTQNIASLQSKMAPGFQSIHEDGARDAEEELKLLKQLNLGDYTLSNF
;
A
#
# COMPACT_ATOMS: atom_id res chain seq x y z
N MET A 1 19.62 -13.69 48.77
CA MET A 1 18.35 -14.05 48.09
C MET A 1 17.70 -12.94 47.28
N LYS A 2 17.92 -11.63 47.54
CA LYS A 2 17.25 -10.53 46.81
C LYS A 2 17.84 -10.25 45.42
N VAL A 3 19.16 -10.38 45.27
CA VAL A 3 19.87 -10.11 44.00
C VAL A 3 19.61 -11.18 42.93
N GLY A 4 19.56 -12.46 43.32
CA GLY A 4 19.25 -13.56 42.39
C GLY A 4 17.82 -13.51 41.84
N LYS A 5 16.84 -13.08 42.66
CA LYS A 5 15.47 -12.87 42.19
C LYS A 5 15.38 -11.71 41.19
N LEU A 6 16.12 -10.62 41.41
CA LEU A 6 16.14 -9.46 40.51
C LEU A 6 16.75 -9.79 39.12
N LEU A 7 17.84 -10.56 39.10
CA LEU A 7 18.49 -11.03 37.86
C LEU A 7 17.59 -11.95 37.03
N ILE A 8 16.87 -12.86 37.69
CA ILE A 8 15.92 -13.76 37.02
C ILE A 8 14.76 -12.95 36.43
N THR A 9 14.22 -11.98 37.15
CA THR A 9 13.12 -11.13 36.64
C THR A 9 13.56 -10.30 35.44
N MET A 10 14.77 -9.72 35.45
CA MET A 10 15.27 -8.95 34.29
C MET A 10 15.51 -9.82 33.05
N THR A 11 15.95 -11.06 33.24
CA THR A 11 16.19 -12.00 32.12
C THR A 11 14.87 -12.40 31.45
N ILE A 12 13.81 -12.62 32.22
CA ILE A 12 12.47 -12.94 31.70
C ILE A 12 11.89 -11.74 30.92
N VAL A 13 12.08 -10.52 31.41
CA VAL A 13 11.63 -9.29 30.72
C VAL A 13 12.35 -9.11 29.37
N PHE A 14 13.67 -9.33 29.32
CA PHE A 14 14.43 -9.29 28.07
C PHE A 14 14.00 -10.40 27.09
N LEU A 15 13.66 -11.58 27.60
CA LEU A 15 13.17 -12.68 26.77
C LEU A 15 11.79 -12.35 26.15
N VAL A 16 10.89 -11.71 26.90
CA VAL A 16 9.55 -11.33 26.40
C VAL A 16 9.62 -10.20 25.38
N ILE A 17 10.52 -9.23 25.55
CA ILE A 17 10.68 -8.10 24.62
C ILE A 17 11.43 -8.53 23.33
N GLY A 18 12.32 -9.53 23.40
CA GLY A 18 13.11 -10.00 22.25
C GLY A 18 12.34 -10.83 21.21
N HIS A 19 11.15 -11.37 21.55
CA HIS A 19 10.39 -12.24 20.64
C HIS A 19 9.32 -11.52 19.81
N THR A 20 9.06 -10.23 20.05
CA THR A 20 8.03 -9.49 19.28
C THR A 20 8.53 -9.00 17.91
N GLY A 21 9.83 -9.10 17.63
CA GLY A 21 10.43 -8.61 16.38
C GLY A 21 10.44 -9.60 15.20
N ALA A 22 10.01 -10.85 15.38
CA ALA A 22 10.27 -11.92 14.40
C ALA A 22 9.03 -12.76 14.01
N ILE A 23 7.84 -12.18 14.04
CA ILE A 23 6.68 -12.76 13.33
C ILE A 23 6.18 -11.73 12.32
N ALA A 24 6.92 -11.56 11.24
CA ALA A 24 6.36 -11.02 10.01
C ALA A 24 5.50 -12.13 9.40
N GLN A 25 4.26 -12.25 9.86
CA GLN A 25 3.27 -13.06 9.17
C GLN A 25 2.98 -12.38 7.84
N GLU A 26 3.36 -13.01 6.73
CA GLU A 26 2.81 -12.65 5.42
C GLU A 26 1.28 -12.76 5.53
N SER A 27 0.65 -11.61 5.67
CA SER A 27 -0.80 -11.51 5.75
C SER A 27 -1.33 -11.74 4.34
N SER A 28 -1.86 -12.94 4.09
CA SER A 28 -2.63 -13.23 2.87
C SER A 28 -3.76 -12.22 2.65
N THR A 29 -4.23 -11.58 3.73
CA THR A 29 -5.21 -10.50 3.69
C THR A 29 -4.65 -9.25 3.02
N GLU A 30 -3.43 -8.82 3.34
CA GLU A 30 -2.82 -7.61 2.75
C GLU A 30 -2.54 -7.77 1.25
N LEU A 31 -2.08 -8.96 0.82
CA LEU A 31 -1.92 -9.28 -0.61
C LEU A 31 -3.25 -9.13 -1.37
N SER A 32 -4.36 -9.59 -0.77
CA SER A 32 -5.69 -9.46 -1.37
C SER A 32 -6.20 -8.01 -1.42
N VAL A 33 -5.85 -7.16 -0.45
CA VAL A 33 -6.25 -5.74 -0.45
C VAL A 33 -5.57 -5.00 -1.60
N GLY A 34 -4.26 -5.18 -1.77
CA GLY A 34 -3.51 -4.55 -2.85
C GLY A 34 -4.07 -4.91 -4.23
N GLU A 35 -4.34 -6.18 -4.47
CA GLU A 35 -4.95 -6.66 -5.70
C GLU A 35 -6.34 -6.04 -5.95
N ASN A 36 -7.19 -5.97 -4.92
CA ASN A 36 -8.51 -5.33 -5.03
C ASN A 36 -8.40 -3.84 -5.37
N LEU A 37 -7.48 -3.11 -4.76
CA LEU A 37 -7.25 -1.69 -5.05
C LEU A 37 -6.79 -1.47 -6.50
N VAL A 38 -5.94 -2.36 -7.03
CA VAL A 38 -5.54 -2.32 -8.44
C VAL A 38 -6.74 -2.59 -9.35
N ARG A 39 -7.56 -3.60 -9.04
CA ARG A 39 -8.79 -3.90 -9.81
C ARG A 39 -9.75 -2.71 -9.84
N GLU A 40 -9.96 -2.04 -8.70
CA GLU A 40 -10.75 -0.83 -8.60
C GLU A 40 -10.16 0.32 -9.42
N LEU A 41 -8.84 0.55 -9.33
CA LEU A 41 -8.15 1.58 -10.08
C LEU A 41 -8.33 1.41 -11.60
N TRP A 42 -8.15 0.20 -12.11
CA TRP A 42 -8.34 -0.09 -13.53
C TRP A 42 -9.80 0.04 -13.97
N ASN A 43 -10.75 -0.30 -13.11
CA ASN A 43 -12.16 -0.04 -13.36
C ASN A 43 -12.47 1.46 -13.42
N ASP A 44 -11.88 2.26 -12.54
CA ASP A 44 -12.02 3.73 -12.57
C ASP A 44 -11.41 4.34 -13.84
N PHE A 45 -10.29 3.79 -14.35
CA PHE A 45 -9.74 4.18 -15.66
C PHE A 45 -10.72 3.88 -16.81
N LYS A 46 -11.26 2.66 -16.86
CA LYS A 46 -12.20 2.24 -17.92
C LYS A 46 -13.50 3.04 -17.92
N THR A 47 -14.02 3.35 -16.73
CA THR A 47 -15.27 4.09 -16.56
C THR A 47 -15.08 5.60 -16.50
N GLN A 48 -13.84 6.09 -16.62
CA GLN A 48 -13.45 7.49 -16.46
C GLN A 48 -13.99 8.12 -15.17
N ASN A 49 -13.94 7.40 -14.05
CA ASN A 49 -14.40 7.88 -12.76
C ASN A 49 -13.38 8.84 -12.11
N ILE A 50 -13.27 10.05 -12.68
CA ILE A 50 -12.26 11.06 -12.31
C ILE A 50 -12.31 11.42 -10.83
N ALA A 51 -13.49 11.49 -10.23
CA ALA A 51 -13.64 11.81 -8.80
C ALA A 51 -13.00 10.73 -7.90
N SER A 52 -13.19 9.46 -8.26
CA SER A 52 -12.56 8.34 -7.55
C SER A 52 -11.04 8.28 -7.78
N LEU A 53 -10.58 8.61 -8.99
CA LEU A 53 -9.15 8.70 -9.28
C LEU A 53 -8.47 9.81 -8.47
N GLN A 54 -9.11 10.98 -8.40
CA GLN A 54 -8.62 12.11 -7.61
C GLN A 54 -8.60 11.81 -6.11
N SER A 55 -9.61 11.11 -5.56
CA SER A 55 -9.65 10.80 -4.12
C SER A 55 -8.58 9.80 -3.69
N LYS A 56 -8.07 8.98 -4.63
CA LYS A 56 -6.95 8.05 -4.41
C LYS A 56 -5.58 8.74 -4.43
N MET A 57 -5.48 9.99 -4.90
CA MET A 57 -4.22 10.74 -4.95
C MET A 57 -3.94 11.43 -3.60
N ALA A 58 -2.77 11.15 -3.03
CA ALA A 58 -2.32 11.85 -1.82
C ALA A 58 -1.99 13.33 -2.11
N PRO A 59 -2.00 14.22 -1.09
CA PRO A 59 -1.66 15.65 -1.27
C PRO A 59 -0.29 15.92 -1.89
N GLY A 60 0.65 14.97 -1.81
CA GLY A 60 1.98 15.04 -2.44
C GLY A 60 2.17 14.05 -3.59
N PHE A 61 1.08 13.63 -4.25
CA PHE A 61 1.14 12.69 -5.35
C PHE A 61 2.11 13.19 -6.44
N GLN A 62 2.96 12.28 -6.89
CA GLN A 62 3.85 12.49 -8.03
C GLN A 62 3.78 11.25 -8.92
N SER A 63 3.68 11.46 -10.22
CA SER A 63 3.76 10.37 -11.19
C SER A 63 5.19 10.25 -11.74
N ILE A 64 5.62 9.01 -11.97
CA ILE A 64 6.93 8.70 -12.54
C ILE A 64 6.70 8.28 -13.98
N HIS A 65 6.75 9.26 -14.89
CA HIS A 65 6.72 9.04 -16.34
C HIS A 65 8.04 9.43 -16.97
N GLU A 66 8.46 8.77 -18.04
CA GLU A 66 9.70 9.13 -18.77
C GLU A 66 9.65 10.60 -19.26
N ASP A 67 8.51 11.06 -19.79
CA ASP A 67 8.35 12.39 -20.38
C ASP A 67 6.90 12.94 -20.27
N GLY A 68 6.36 13.09 -19.05
CA GLY A 68 4.96 13.49 -18.90
C GLY A 68 4.64 14.21 -17.60
N ALA A 69 3.36 14.10 -17.20
CA ALA A 69 2.82 14.66 -15.96
C ALA A 69 3.73 14.37 -14.77
N ARG A 70 3.82 15.32 -13.84
CA ARG A 70 4.63 15.18 -12.63
C ARG A 70 3.78 15.24 -11.38
N ASP A 71 2.68 16.00 -11.41
CA ASP A 71 1.78 16.16 -10.27
C ASP A 71 0.37 15.59 -10.52
N ALA A 72 -0.47 15.67 -9.48
CA ALA A 72 -1.85 15.18 -9.52
C ALA A 72 -2.71 15.92 -10.55
N GLU A 73 -2.50 17.22 -10.74
CA GLU A 73 -3.32 18.01 -11.67
C GLU A 73 -3.03 17.60 -13.12
N GLU A 74 -1.75 17.47 -13.46
CA GLU A 74 -1.31 17.03 -14.78
C GLU A 74 -1.71 15.58 -15.06
N GLU A 75 -1.60 14.69 -14.07
CA GLU A 75 -2.05 13.31 -14.19
C GLU A 75 -3.56 13.24 -14.44
N LEU A 76 -4.37 14.01 -13.71
CA LEU A 76 -5.83 14.05 -13.94
C LEU A 76 -6.19 14.62 -15.32
N LYS A 77 -5.39 15.53 -15.88
CA LYS A 77 -5.59 16.01 -17.27
C LYS A 77 -5.34 14.89 -18.28
N LEU A 78 -4.28 14.10 -18.09
CA LEU A 78 -4.00 12.93 -18.92
C LEU A 78 -5.11 11.87 -18.80
N LEU A 79 -5.52 11.53 -17.58
CA LEU A 79 -6.54 10.51 -17.32
C LEU A 79 -7.90 10.86 -17.91
N LYS A 80 -8.26 12.14 -18.02
CA LYS A 80 -9.49 12.59 -18.72
C LYS A 80 -9.47 12.30 -20.23
N GLN A 81 -8.30 12.14 -20.82
CA GLN A 81 -8.12 11.83 -22.23
C GLN A 81 -7.93 10.33 -22.48
N LEU A 82 -7.76 9.54 -21.41
CA LEU A 82 -7.60 8.09 -21.52
C LEU A 82 -8.91 7.45 -21.99
N ASN A 83 -8.83 6.69 -23.07
CA ASN A 83 -9.93 5.88 -23.57
C ASN A 83 -9.50 4.40 -23.61
N LEU A 84 -9.89 3.65 -22.59
CA LEU A 84 -9.45 2.27 -22.43
C LEU A 84 -10.39 1.30 -23.15
N GLY A 85 -9.81 0.43 -23.99
CA GLY A 85 -10.48 -0.73 -24.55
C GLY A 85 -10.79 -1.80 -23.51
N ASP A 86 -11.19 -2.98 -23.94
CA ASP A 86 -11.39 -4.10 -23.02
C ASP A 86 -10.04 -4.63 -22.55
N TYR A 87 -9.97 -5.06 -21.29
CA TYR A 87 -8.72 -5.48 -20.65
C TYR A 87 -8.92 -6.70 -19.75
N THR A 88 -7.83 -7.37 -19.44
CA THR A 88 -7.78 -8.44 -18.44
C THR A 88 -6.54 -8.22 -17.58
N LEU A 89 -6.71 -8.30 -16.26
CA LEU A 89 -5.61 -8.27 -15.31
C LEU A 89 -5.20 -9.71 -14.98
N SER A 90 -3.90 -9.97 -14.96
CA SER A 90 -3.33 -11.30 -14.71
C SER A 90 -2.02 -11.18 -13.93
N ASN A 91 -1.57 -12.28 -13.33
CA ASN A 91 -0.31 -12.38 -12.57
C ASN A 91 -0.25 -11.42 -11.35
N PHE A 92 -1.17 -11.61 -10.41
CA PHE A 92 -1.11 -11.01 -9.07
C PHE A 92 -0.28 -11.88 -8.12
#